data_AF-A0AAD9I635-F1
#
_entry.id   AF-A0AAD9I635-F1
#
_cell.length_a   1.000
_cell.length_b   1.000
_cell.length_c   1.000
_cell.angle_alpha   90.00
_cell.angle_beta   90.00
_cell.angle_gamma   90.00
#
_symmetry.space_group_name_H-M   'P 1'
#
loop_
_entity.id
_entity.type
_entity.pdbx_description
1 polymer ?
#
loop_
_entity_poly.entity_id
_entity_poly.type
_entity_poly.pdbx_seq_one_letter_code
_entity_poly.pdbx_strand_id
1 'polypeptide(L)'
;MSSTRHPSLGMAYDERAKQACHPLASYLLRLMALKTSNLCLSADVPTARELLALADRVGPSIVVLKTHHDLIAGWDYNRQNGTGAKLARLARKHGFLVFEDRKFVDIGKTVQMQYTAGTARIIDWAHMTNANMHAGKDMVAAMAEAAANWKARVNCRVRTSVTVGTPLSDHADFDVPAAQPPPDEPHPDGTARDRRPDARKGSIVGRGRGRGRGRGPVPGHRGRPA
;
A
#
# COMPACT_ATOMS: atom_id res chain seq x y z
N MET A 1 -9.52 -44.12 -2.11
CA MET A 1 -9.81 -43.24 -3.26
C MET A 1 -8.49 -42.69 -3.77
N SER A 2 -8.07 -43.08 -4.99
CA SER A 2 -6.84 -42.55 -5.59
C SER A 2 -7.08 -41.07 -5.91
N SER A 3 -6.42 -40.18 -5.18
CA SER A 3 -6.43 -38.74 -5.47
C SER A 3 -5.78 -38.54 -6.83
N THR A 4 -6.58 -38.30 -7.86
CA THR A 4 -6.10 -37.89 -9.18
C THR A 4 -5.25 -36.64 -9.00
N ARG A 5 -3.95 -36.76 -9.27
CA ARG A 5 -3.02 -35.63 -9.16
C ARG A 5 -3.43 -34.56 -10.17
N HIS A 6 -3.38 -33.29 -9.76
CA HIS A 6 -3.67 -32.18 -10.66
C HIS A 6 -2.70 -32.20 -11.86
N PRO A 7 -3.18 -32.03 -13.10
CA PRO A 7 -2.36 -32.16 -14.31
C PRO A 7 -1.10 -31.29 -14.31
N SER A 8 -1.13 -30.14 -13.65
CA SER A 8 0.00 -29.20 -13.58
C SER A 8 1.21 -29.71 -12.81
N LEU A 9 1.10 -30.79 -12.02
CA LEU A 9 2.19 -31.27 -11.17
C LEU A 9 3.36 -31.86 -11.96
N GLY A 10 3.11 -32.38 -13.16
CA GLY A 10 4.15 -32.92 -14.05
C GLY A 10 4.62 -31.94 -15.12
N MET A 11 4.04 -30.73 -15.17
CA MET A 11 4.32 -29.75 -16.23
C MET A 11 5.49 -28.84 -15.85
N ALA A 12 6.33 -28.53 -16.84
CA ALA A 12 7.35 -27.50 -16.72
C ALA A 12 6.72 -26.10 -16.45
N TYR A 13 7.49 -25.21 -15.82
CA TYR A 13 6.97 -23.91 -15.39
C TYR A 13 6.56 -23.01 -16.56
N ASP A 14 7.28 -23.04 -17.67
CA ASP A 14 6.96 -22.31 -18.90
C ASP A 14 5.64 -22.75 -19.54
N GLU A 15 5.36 -24.05 -19.58
CA GLU A 15 4.06 -24.58 -20.04
C GLU A 15 2.92 -24.18 -19.12
N ARG A 16 3.14 -24.26 -17.80
CA ARG A 16 2.18 -23.75 -16.80
C ARG A 16 1.94 -22.26 -16.96
N ALA A 17 2.97 -21.48 -17.33
CA ALA A 17 2.86 -20.04 -17.51
C ALA A 17 1.93 -19.66 -18.68
N LYS A 18 1.87 -20.48 -19.73
CA LYS A 18 0.95 -20.29 -20.88
C LYS A 18 -0.52 -20.46 -20.48
N GLN A 19 -0.78 -21.27 -19.46
CA GLN A 19 -2.14 -21.61 -18.99
C GLN A 19 -2.58 -20.79 -17.78
N ALA A 20 -1.70 -19.99 -17.19
CA ALA A 20 -2.00 -19.25 -15.97
C ALA A 20 -3.00 -18.11 -16.21
N CYS A 21 -4.13 -18.13 -15.50
CA CYS A 21 -5.17 -17.11 -15.61
C CYS A 21 -4.71 -15.72 -15.13
N HIS A 22 -3.85 -15.65 -14.11
CA HIS A 22 -3.40 -14.39 -13.53
C HIS A 22 -2.05 -13.95 -14.11
N PRO A 23 -1.89 -12.69 -14.55
CA PRO A 23 -0.67 -12.22 -15.20
C PRO A 23 0.57 -12.34 -14.29
N LEU A 24 0.44 -12.05 -12.99
CA LEU A 24 1.54 -12.22 -12.04
C LEU A 24 1.96 -13.69 -11.89
N ALA A 25 1.01 -14.63 -11.97
CA ALA A 25 1.31 -16.06 -11.88
C ALA A 25 2.04 -16.53 -13.14
N SER A 26 1.58 -16.10 -14.33
CA SER A 26 2.28 -16.34 -15.59
C SER A 26 3.71 -15.78 -15.54
N TYR A 27 3.88 -14.54 -15.06
CA TYR A 27 5.19 -13.91 -14.94
C TYR A 27 6.12 -14.64 -13.97
N LEU A 28 5.64 -15.02 -12.77
CA LEU A 28 6.42 -15.80 -11.81
C LEU A 28 6.89 -17.13 -12.41
N LEU A 29 6.00 -17.86 -13.05
CA LEU A 29 6.33 -19.15 -13.67
C LEU A 29 7.37 -19.00 -14.79
N ARG A 30 7.29 -17.93 -15.60
CA ARG A 30 8.33 -17.60 -16.58
C ARG A 30 9.66 -17.27 -15.93
N LEU A 31 9.67 -16.48 -14.85
CA LEU A 31 10.89 -16.21 -14.09
C LEU A 31 11.52 -17.50 -13.55
N MET A 32 10.70 -18.44 -13.07
CA MET A 32 11.19 -19.72 -12.55
C MET A 32 11.87 -20.55 -13.62
N ALA A 33 11.30 -20.60 -14.83
CA ALA A 33 11.91 -21.27 -15.97
C ALA A 33 13.21 -20.56 -16.40
N LEU A 34 13.17 -19.24 -16.59
CA LEU A 34 14.30 -18.43 -17.07
C LEU A 34 15.50 -18.47 -16.12
N LYS A 35 15.26 -18.43 -14.81
CA LYS A 35 16.32 -18.42 -13.79
C LYS A 35 16.69 -19.82 -13.30
N THR A 36 16.00 -20.84 -13.81
CA THR A 36 16.12 -22.22 -13.34
C THR A 36 16.04 -22.31 -11.81
N SER A 37 15.14 -21.53 -11.21
CA SER A 37 15.00 -21.36 -9.76
C SER A 37 13.54 -21.33 -9.38
N ASN A 38 13.21 -22.01 -8.28
CA ASN A 38 11.92 -21.94 -7.61
C ASN A 38 12.05 -21.42 -6.18
N LEU A 39 13.18 -20.78 -5.86
CA LEU A 39 13.50 -20.33 -4.52
C LEU A 39 12.76 -19.03 -4.17
N CYS A 40 11.97 -19.10 -3.10
CA CYS A 40 11.43 -17.94 -2.38
C CYS A 40 12.25 -17.75 -1.10
N LEU A 41 12.88 -16.60 -0.94
CA LEU A 41 13.67 -16.28 0.26
C LEU A 41 12.83 -15.49 1.27
N SER A 42 12.74 -15.95 2.51
CA SER A 42 12.26 -15.16 3.65
C SER A 42 13.38 -14.26 4.15
N ALA A 43 13.26 -12.95 3.96
CA ALA A 43 14.30 -11.98 4.30
C ALA A 43 13.99 -11.24 5.62
N ASP A 44 13.91 -12.00 6.71
CA ASP A 44 13.64 -11.48 8.05
C ASP A 44 14.93 -10.97 8.71
N VAL A 45 15.43 -9.83 8.23
CA VAL A 45 16.65 -9.16 8.72
C VAL A 45 16.28 -7.91 9.54
N PRO A 46 17.12 -7.52 10.52
CA PRO A 46 16.74 -6.48 11.48
C PRO A 46 16.66 -5.07 10.89
N THR A 47 17.37 -4.78 9.78
CA THR A 47 17.47 -3.41 9.24
C THR A 47 17.19 -3.30 7.75
N ALA A 48 16.63 -2.17 7.31
CA ALA A 48 16.35 -1.91 5.90
C ALA A 48 17.62 -1.94 5.03
N ARG A 49 18.76 -1.51 5.59
CA ARG A 49 20.06 -1.56 4.92
C ARG A 49 20.49 -3.00 4.62
N GLU A 50 20.36 -3.89 5.59
CA GLU A 50 20.66 -5.31 5.42
C GLU A 50 19.71 -5.97 4.44
N LEU A 51 18.42 -5.62 4.48
CA LEU A 51 17.44 -6.14 3.53
C LEU A 51 17.83 -5.82 2.09
N LEU A 52 18.16 -4.56 1.81
CA LEU A 52 18.56 -4.12 0.47
C LEU A 52 19.87 -4.77 0.03
N ALA A 53 20.86 -4.89 0.92
CA ALA A 53 22.13 -5.56 0.61
C ALA A 53 21.95 -7.06 0.35
N LEU A 54 21.10 -7.73 1.13
CA LEU A 54 20.76 -9.13 0.93
C LEU A 54 20.04 -9.32 -0.41
N ALA A 55 19.02 -8.51 -0.68
CA ALA A 55 18.23 -8.57 -1.92
C ALA A 55 19.07 -8.36 -3.18
N ASP A 56 20.05 -7.44 -3.16
CA ASP A 56 20.95 -7.22 -4.29
C ASP A 56 21.89 -8.41 -4.51
N ARG A 57 22.36 -9.04 -3.43
CA ARG A 57 23.30 -10.17 -3.49
C ARG A 57 22.63 -11.47 -3.95
N VAL A 58 21.47 -11.80 -3.40
CA VAL A 58 20.76 -13.05 -3.67
C VAL A 58 19.80 -12.94 -4.85
N GLY A 59 19.52 -11.72 -5.31
CA GLY A 59 18.60 -11.40 -6.40
C GLY A 59 18.72 -12.34 -7.60
N PRO A 60 19.92 -12.62 -8.15
CA PRO A 60 20.08 -13.52 -9.29
C PRO A 60 19.60 -14.96 -9.05
N SER A 61 19.57 -15.45 -7.81
CA SER A 61 19.25 -16.85 -7.47
C SER A 61 17.79 -17.07 -7.03
N ILE A 62 17.06 -16.02 -6.69
CA ILE A 62 15.67 -16.12 -6.17
C ILE A 62 14.64 -15.68 -7.21
N VAL A 63 13.42 -16.19 -7.08
CA VAL A 63 12.26 -15.71 -7.87
C VAL A 63 11.29 -14.88 -7.03
N VAL A 64 11.32 -15.04 -5.71
CA VAL A 64 10.51 -14.26 -4.76
C VAL A 64 11.36 -13.88 -3.56
N LEU A 65 11.27 -12.61 -3.15
CA LEU A 65 11.78 -12.09 -1.89
C LEU A 65 10.57 -11.79 -1.00
N LYS A 66 10.42 -12.56 0.09
CA LYS A 66 9.38 -12.36 1.08
C LYS A 66 9.87 -11.43 2.19
N THR A 67 9.05 -10.44 2.57
CA THR A 67 9.35 -9.43 3.59
C THR A 67 8.32 -9.44 4.71
N HIS A 68 8.72 -8.89 5.87
CA HIS A 68 7.84 -8.41 6.92
C HIS A 68 8.28 -6.97 7.24
N HIS A 69 7.78 -5.99 6.49
CA HIS A 69 8.27 -4.61 6.58
C HIS A 69 8.13 -4.01 8.00
N ASP A 70 7.16 -4.49 8.75
CA ASP A 70 6.81 -4.06 10.11
C ASP A 70 7.82 -4.52 11.18
N LEU A 71 8.65 -5.52 10.87
CA LEU A 71 9.75 -5.97 11.74
C LEU A 71 11.08 -5.25 11.47
N ILE A 72 11.17 -4.47 10.40
CA ILE A 72 12.44 -3.97 9.88
C ILE A 72 12.69 -2.55 10.38
N ALA A 73 13.77 -2.39 11.16
CA ALA A 73 14.19 -1.08 11.64
C ALA A 73 14.71 -0.19 10.49
N GLY A 74 14.38 1.10 10.56
CA GLY A 74 14.82 2.09 9.57
C GLY A 74 14.13 1.95 8.21
N TRP A 75 12.92 1.40 8.16
CA TRP A 75 12.12 1.40 6.93
C TRP A 75 11.78 2.84 6.53
N ASP A 76 12.30 3.28 5.38
CA ASP A 76 11.99 4.58 4.80
C ASP A 76 10.69 4.47 3.97
N TYR A 77 9.65 5.18 4.41
CA TYR A 77 8.32 5.18 3.81
C TYR A 77 8.17 6.16 2.63
N ASN A 78 9.24 6.82 2.19
CA ASN A 78 9.17 7.66 1.00
C ASN A 78 8.79 6.83 -0.24
N ARG A 79 7.77 7.30 -0.97
CA ARG A 79 7.17 6.56 -2.09
C ARG A 79 8.10 6.41 -3.31
N GLN A 80 9.04 7.33 -3.49
CA GLN A 80 9.90 7.38 -4.67
C GLN A 80 11.31 6.84 -4.39
N ASN A 81 11.86 7.15 -3.22
CA ASN A 81 13.23 6.83 -2.86
C ASN A 81 13.39 5.99 -1.58
N GLY A 82 12.28 5.62 -0.93
CA GLY A 82 12.28 4.82 0.29
C GLY A 82 12.59 3.33 0.07
N THR A 83 12.49 2.55 1.13
CA THR A 83 12.90 1.13 1.14
C THR A 83 12.09 0.31 0.14
N GLY A 84 10.76 0.46 0.11
CA GLY A 84 9.90 -0.23 -0.86
C GLY A 84 10.26 0.11 -2.31
N ALA A 85 10.52 1.38 -2.62
CA ALA A 85 10.92 1.80 -3.97
C ALA A 85 12.31 1.27 -4.36
N LYS A 86 13.26 1.21 -3.43
CA LYS A 86 14.59 0.60 -3.61
C LYS A 86 14.47 -0.90 -3.87
N LEU A 87 13.65 -1.62 -3.11
CA LEU A 87 13.35 -3.05 -3.34
C LEU A 87 12.74 -3.28 -4.72
N ALA A 88 11.78 -2.46 -5.13
CA ALA A 88 11.16 -2.57 -6.46
C ALA A 88 12.18 -2.39 -7.59
N ARG A 89 13.19 -1.52 -7.40
CA ARG A 89 14.31 -1.40 -8.36
C ARG A 89 15.19 -2.65 -8.40
N LEU A 90 15.53 -3.22 -7.25
CA LEU A 90 16.30 -4.48 -7.18
C LEU A 90 15.54 -5.66 -7.79
N ALA A 91 14.23 -5.74 -7.54
CA ALA A 91 13.33 -6.73 -8.12
C ALA A 91 13.35 -6.69 -9.66
N ARG A 92 13.31 -5.48 -10.25
CA ARG A 92 13.47 -5.29 -11.70
C ARG A 92 14.87 -5.61 -12.20
N LYS A 93 15.91 -5.17 -11.48
CA LYS A 93 17.33 -5.41 -11.83
C LYS A 93 17.65 -6.90 -11.95
N HIS A 94 17.17 -7.70 -10.99
CA HIS A 94 17.54 -9.11 -10.86
C HIS A 94 16.46 -10.09 -11.31
N GLY A 95 15.27 -9.61 -11.64
CA GLY A 95 14.15 -10.46 -12.03
C GLY A 95 13.63 -11.33 -10.89
N PHE A 96 13.09 -10.71 -9.84
CA PHE A 96 12.33 -11.40 -8.78
C PHE A 96 11.08 -10.59 -8.40
N LEU A 97 10.15 -11.22 -7.67
CA LEU A 97 8.96 -10.58 -7.13
C LEU A 97 9.11 -10.28 -5.64
N VAL A 98 8.56 -9.17 -5.20
CA VAL A 98 8.47 -8.81 -3.77
C VAL A 98 7.13 -9.28 -3.23
N PHE A 99 7.17 -10.10 -2.18
CA PHE A 99 6.01 -10.61 -1.46
C PHE A 99 6.01 -10.06 -0.04
N GLU A 100 5.06 -9.17 0.27
CA GLU A 100 4.88 -8.75 1.66
C GLU A 100 3.98 -9.75 2.41
N ASP A 101 4.53 -10.38 3.44
CA ASP A 101 3.87 -11.43 4.22
C ASP A 101 3.02 -10.86 5.36
N ARG A 102 2.14 -9.91 5.01
CA ARG A 102 1.37 -9.11 5.97
C ARG A 102 0.29 -9.90 6.70
N LYS A 103 -0.19 -11.01 6.14
CA LYS A 103 -1.25 -11.87 6.70
C LYS A 103 -2.50 -11.07 7.08
N PHE A 104 -3.10 -10.35 6.12
CA PHE A 104 -4.32 -9.58 6.36
C PHE A 104 -5.43 -10.45 6.95
N VAL A 105 -6.14 -9.94 7.97
CA VAL A 105 -7.22 -10.67 8.68
C VAL A 105 -8.28 -9.68 9.17
N ASP A 106 -8.80 -8.88 8.24
CA ASP A 106 -9.81 -7.86 8.49
C ASP A 106 -10.74 -7.75 7.26
N ILE A 107 -11.86 -7.04 7.36
CA ILE A 107 -12.86 -6.94 6.30
C ILE A 107 -13.15 -5.50 5.88
N GLY A 108 -13.90 -5.35 4.78
CA GLY A 108 -14.46 -4.07 4.34
C GLY A 108 -13.41 -2.97 4.19
N LYS A 109 -13.75 -1.76 4.61
CA LYS A 109 -12.89 -0.58 4.42
C LYS A 109 -11.55 -0.69 5.17
N THR A 110 -11.52 -1.39 6.30
CA THR A 110 -10.34 -1.48 7.15
C THR A 110 -9.20 -2.18 6.43
N VAL A 111 -9.44 -3.37 5.85
CA VAL A 111 -8.39 -4.08 5.09
C VAL A 111 -7.96 -3.31 3.84
N GLN A 112 -8.87 -2.59 3.18
CA GLN A 112 -8.52 -1.73 2.05
C GLN A 112 -7.53 -0.64 2.45
N MET A 113 -7.76 0.01 3.61
CA MET A 113 -6.90 1.07 4.12
C MET A 113 -5.54 0.52 4.60
N GLN A 114 -5.52 -0.63 5.26
CA GLN A 114 -4.27 -1.29 5.66
C GLN A 114 -3.41 -1.67 4.43
N TYR A 115 -4.05 -2.06 3.32
CA TYR A 115 -3.36 -2.44 2.10
C TYR A 115 -2.90 -1.24 1.24
N THR A 116 -3.76 -0.22 1.10
CA THR A 116 -3.56 0.86 0.10
C THR A 116 -3.13 2.21 0.67
N ALA A 117 -3.23 2.39 1.97
CA ALA A 117 -2.99 3.65 2.67
C ALA A 117 -2.03 3.44 3.86
N GLY A 118 -2.12 4.31 4.86
CA GLY A 118 -1.18 4.37 5.97
C GLY A 118 0.24 4.75 5.53
N THR A 119 1.20 4.56 6.43
CA THR A 119 2.63 4.79 6.15
C THR A 119 3.18 3.73 5.21
N ALA A 120 2.80 2.46 5.43
CA ALA A 120 3.35 1.32 4.71
C ALA A 120 2.97 1.26 3.23
N ARG A 121 1.71 1.61 2.90
CA ARG A 121 1.16 1.62 1.53
C ARG A 121 1.61 0.41 0.72
N ILE A 122 1.37 -0.80 1.24
CA ILE A 122 1.93 -2.07 0.73
C ILE A 122 1.71 -2.23 -0.78
N ILE A 123 0.54 -1.81 -1.27
CA ILE A 123 0.19 -1.85 -2.70
C ILE A 123 1.16 -1.08 -3.62
N ASP A 124 1.88 -0.08 -3.12
CA ASP A 124 2.75 0.75 -3.95
C ASP A 124 4.07 0.03 -4.33
N TRP A 125 4.46 -1.02 -3.61
CA TRP A 125 5.78 -1.66 -3.78
C TRP A 125 5.79 -3.19 -3.74
N ALA A 126 4.83 -3.83 -3.07
CA ALA A 126 4.72 -5.28 -3.03
C ALA A 126 3.99 -5.79 -4.28
N HIS A 127 4.55 -6.80 -4.94
CA HIS A 127 3.92 -7.42 -6.11
C HIS A 127 2.80 -8.38 -5.70
N MET A 128 2.94 -8.98 -4.52
CA MET A 128 1.94 -9.88 -3.92
C MET A 128 1.91 -9.71 -2.41
N THR A 129 0.80 -10.12 -1.82
CA THR A 129 0.57 -10.21 -0.38
C THR A 129 -0.29 -11.44 -0.11
N ASN A 130 -0.44 -11.81 1.16
CA ASN A 130 -1.33 -12.89 1.59
C ASN A 130 -2.38 -12.40 2.58
N ALA A 131 -3.39 -13.25 2.79
CA ALA A 131 -4.52 -12.96 3.63
C ALA A 131 -4.98 -14.26 4.33
N ASN A 132 -5.51 -14.14 5.53
CA ASN A 132 -5.98 -15.25 6.34
C ASN A 132 -7.45 -15.58 6.03
N MET A 133 -7.76 -16.85 5.81
CA MET A 133 -9.11 -17.31 5.49
C MET A 133 -10.17 -17.01 6.57
N HIS A 134 -9.78 -16.74 7.82
CA HIS A 134 -10.72 -16.45 8.91
C HIS A 134 -11.60 -15.23 8.66
N ALA A 135 -11.13 -14.23 7.90
CA ALA A 135 -11.93 -13.06 7.54
C ALA A 135 -12.94 -13.34 6.40
N GLY A 136 -12.95 -14.55 5.85
CA GLY A 136 -13.87 -14.99 4.80
C GLY A 136 -13.60 -14.38 3.43
N LYS A 137 -14.49 -14.70 2.48
CA LYS A 137 -14.39 -14.26 1.08
C LYS A 137 -14.50 -12.75 0.90
N ASP A 138 -15.17 -12.07 1.82
CA ASP A 138 -15.44 -10.63 1.73
C ASP A 138 -14.17 -9.80 1.86
N MET A 139 -13.18 -10.28 2.63
CA MET A 139 -11.85 -9.68 2.67
C MET A 139 -11.16 -9.73 1.30
N VAL A 140 -11.22 -10.87 0.62
CA VAL A 140 -10.60 -11.04 -0.71
C VAL A 140 -11.26 -10.10 -1.72
N ALA A 141 -12.60 -10.00 -1.70
CA ALA A 141 -13.35 -9.06 -2.53
C ALA A 141 -12.96 -7.60 -2.25
N ALA A 142 -12.90 -7.21 -0.97
CA ALA A 142 -12.51 -5.86 -0.57
C ALA A 142 -11.08 -5.49 -1.02
N MET A 143 -10.12 -6.42 -0.86
CA MET A 143 -8.75 -6.21 -1.32
C MET A 143 -8.64 -6.12 -2.84
N ALA A 144 -9.39 -6.95 -3.57
CA ALA A 144 -9.45 -6.90 -5.03
C ALA A 144 -10.02 -5.56 -5.54
N GLU A 145 -11.09 -5.09 -4.91
CA GLU A 145 -11.67 -3.77 -5.20
C GLU A 145 -10.67 -2.63 -4.93
N ALA A 146 -9.97 -2.68 -3.79
CA ALA A 146 -8.96 -1.68 -3.45
C ALA A 146 -7.80 -1.68 -4.47
N ALA A 147 -7.38 -2.85 -4.93
CA ALA A 147 -6.36 -2.98 -5.97
C ALA A 147 -6.82 -2.41 -7.32
N ALA A 148 -8.06 -2.69 -7.73
CA ALA A 148 -8.65 -2.16 -8.95
C ALA A 148 -8.75 -0.62 -8.89
N ASN A 149 -9.25 -0.08 -7.78
CA ASN A 149 -9.35 1.36 -7.56
C ASN A 149 -7.99 2.06 -7.54
N TRP A 150 -6.97 1.43 -6.93
CA TRP A 150 -5.60 1.94 -6.97
C TRP A 150 -5.04 1.94 -8.39
N LYS A 151 -5.24 0.85 -9.15
CA LYS A 151 -4.79 0.71 -10.54
C LYS A 151 -5.46 1.72 -11.47
N ALA A 152 -6.72 2.08 -11.23
CA ALA A 152 -7.42 3.10 -12.02
C ALA A 152 -6.84 4.52 -11.79
N ARG A 153 -6.32 4.80 -10.59
CA ARG A 153 -5.72 6.11 -10.25
C ARG A 153 -4.27 6.25 -10.70
N VAL A 154 -3.51 5.16 -10.64
CA VAL A 154 -2.12 5.14 -11.09
C VAL A 154 -2.12 4.79 -12.56
N ASN A 155 -1.82 5.75 -13.44
CA ASN A 155 -1.77 5.53 -14.89
C ASN A 155 -0.61 4.56 -15.23
N CYS A 156 -0.83 3.26 -15.03
CA CYS A 156 0.22 2.25 -14.93
C CYS A 156 0.46 1.62 -16.30
N ARG A 157 1.50 2.10 -17.01
CA ARG A 157 1.94 1.50 -18.28
C ARG A 157 2.83 0.29 -17.99
N VAL A 158 2.26 -0.91 -18.04
CA VAL A 158 3.02 -2.17 -17.85
C VAL A 158 3.89 -2.42 -19.09
N ARG A 159 5.22 -2.32 -18.98
CA ARG A 159 6.16 -2.80 -20.00
C ARG A 159 6.58 -4.22 -19.64
N THR A 160 6.14 -5.21 -20.41
CA THR A 160 6.48 -6.62 -20.25
C THR A 160 7.69 -7.03 -21.08
N SER A 161 8.77 -6.24 -21.06
CA SER A 161 10.03 -6.65 -21.69
C SER A 161 10.95 -7.23 -20.61
N VAL A 162 11.20 -8.53 -20.69
CA VAL A 162 12.18 -9.22 -19.84
C VAL A 162 13.40 -9.51 -20.69
N THR A 163 14.49 -8.78 -20.45
CA THR A 163 15.80 -9.07 -21.05
C THR A 163 16.75 -9.41 -19.92
N VAL A 164 17.37 -10.58 -19.99
CA VAL A 164 18.41 -11.01 -19.04
C VAL A 164 19.75 -10.88 -19.76
N GLY A 165 20.60 -9.98 -19.29
CA GLY A 165 21.93 -9.67 -19.84
C GLY A 165 22.48 -8.37 -19.25
N THR A 166 23.81 -8.25 -19.16
CA THR A 166 24.51 -7.05 -18.65
C THR A 166 24.06 -5.81 -19.42
N PRO A 167 23.57 -4.74 -18.76
CA PRO A 167 23.22 -3.52 -19.47
C PRO A 167 24.50 -2.84 -19.93
N LEU A 168 24.67 -2.70 -21.26
CA LEU A 168 25.55 -1.68 -21.82
C LEU A 168 24.96 -0.32 -21.44
N SER A 169 25.81 0.54 -20.88
CA SER A 169 25.50 1.93 -20.59
C SER A 169 25.04 2.65 -21.85
N ASP A 170 23.85 3.26 -21.83
CA ASP A 170 23.70 4.71 -21.86
C ASP A 170 22.24 5.15 -22.13
N HIS A 171 21.91 6.30 -21.54
CA HIS A 171 20.67 7.08 -21.64
C HIS A 171 19.46 6.57 -20.84
N ALA A 172 19.44 6.92 -19.56
CA ALA A 172 18.25 6.91 -18.72
C ALA A 172 17.44 8.19 -18.95
N ASP A 173 16.51 8.16 -19.90
CA ASP A 173 15.37 9.08 -19.92
C ASP A 173 14.12 8.32 -19.47
N PHE A 174 13.70 8.54 -18.23
CA PHE A 174 12.43 8.01 -17.73
C PHE A 174 11.71 9.03 -16.86
N ASP A 175 10.94 9.88 -17.53
CA ASP A 175 9.85 10.64 -16.91
C ASP A 175 8.75 9.70 -16.42
N VAL A 176 8.40 9.84 -15.14
CA VAL A 176 7.14 9.36 -14.57
C VAL A 176 6.29 10.62 -14.29
N PRO A 177 5.09 10.77 -14.87
CA PRO A 177 4.32 11.98 -14.68
C PRO A 177 3.88 12.13 -13.22
N ALA A 178 4.01 13.34 -12.69
CA ALA A 178 3.48 13.72 -11.39
C ALA A 178 1.95 13.47 -11.35
N ALA A 179 1.47 12.86 -10.27
CA ALA A 179 0.03 12.76 -10.02
C ALA A 179 -0.53 14.18 -9.83
N GLN A 180 -1.53 14.55 -10.63
CA GLN A 180 -2.22 15.83 -10.44
C GLN A 180 -3.01 15.80 -9.12
N PRO A 181 -3.04 16.93 -8.39
CA PRO A 181 -3.90 17.07 -7.22
C PRO A 181 -5.39 16.97 -7.64
N PRO A 182 -6.28 16.52 -6.74
CA PRO A 182 -7.71 16.42 -7.04
C PRO A 182 -8.31 17.80 -7.37
N PRO A 183 -9.36 17.87 -8.21
CA PRO A 183 -10.01 19.13 -8.54
C PRO A 183 -10.70 19.72 -7.30
N ASP A 184 -10.57 21.04 -7.14
CA ASP A 184 -11.22 21.81 -6.08
C ASP A 184 -12.75 21.69 -6.18
N GLU A 185 -13.40 21.26 -5.11
CA GLU A 185 -14.86 21.34 -5.00
C GLU A 185 -15.29 22.82 -4.89
N PRO A 186 -16.33 23.26 -5.60
CA PRO A 186 -16.75 24.66 -5.58
C PRO A 186 -17.38 25.01 -4.23
N HIS A 187 -16.74 25.95 -3.54
CA HIS A 187 -17.31 26.68 -2.41
C HIS A 187 -18.50 27.52 -2.91
N PRO A 188 -19.72 27.40 -2.35
CA PRO A 188 -20.81 28.29 -2.71
C PRO A 188 -20.74 29.55 -1.85
N ASP A 189 -20.59 30.71 -2.48
CA ASP A 189 -20.99 31.98 -1.88
C ASP A 189 -21.74 32.86 -2.88
N GLY A 190 -22.84 33.45 -2.40
CA GLY A 190 -23.28 34.78 -2.84
C GLY A 190 -24.44 34.92 -3.84
N THR A 191 -25.63 35.17 -3.27
CA THR A 191 -26.71 36.10 -3.75
C THR A 191 -27.67 35.60 -4.86
N ALA A 192 -28.99 35.86 -4.89
CA ALA A 192 -29.95 36.53 -4.00
C ALA A 192 -31.41 36.22 -4.45
N ARG A 193 -32.35 36.15 -3.47
CA ARG A 193 -33.79 36.51 -3.50
C ARG A 193 -34.78 35.78 -4.43
N ASP A 194 -35.71 35.00 -3.83
CA ASP A 194 -37.16 35.32 -3.87
C ASP A 194 -37.95 34.63 -2.71
N ARG A 195 -39.15 35.13 -2.41
CA ARG A 195 -39.88 35.07 -1.13
C ARG A 195 -40.99 33.97 -1.03
N ARG A 196 -41.09 33.39 0.19
CA ARG A 196 -42.32 33.08 1.01
C ARG A 196 -43.16 31.81 0.70
N PRO A 197 -44.02 31.31 1.63
CA PRO A 197 -43.62 30.49 2.80
C PRO A 197 -44.55 29.27 3.08
N ASP A 198 -44.11 28.15 3.69
CA ASP A 198 -45.03 27.40 4.56
C ASP A 198 -44.41 26.38 5.55
N ALA A 199 -45.09 26.28 6.70
CA ALA A 199 -45.26 25.16 7.63
C ALA A 199 -44.07 24.41 8.32
N ARG A 200 -43.77 24.88 9.55
CA ARG A 200 -43.69 24.18 10.86
C ARG A 200 -42.88 22.87 11.09
N LYS A 201 -42.25 22.90 12.29
CA LYS A 201 -41.69 21.86 13.21
C LYS A 201 -40.23 21.47 12.90
N GLY A 202 -39.22 21.63 13.76
CA GLY A 202 -39.13 21.97 15.18
C GLY A 202 -38.32 20.88 15.89
N SER A 203 -37.10 21.18 16.34
CA SER A 203 -36.46 20.60 17.54
C SER A 203 -35.11 21.27 17.82
N ILE A 204 -34.72 21.23 19.08
CA ILE A 204 -34.04 22.31 19.81
C ILE A 204 -32.55 22.02 20.02
N VAL A 205 -31.76 23.10 20.02
CA VAL A 205 -30.34 23.16 20.41
C VAL A 205 -30.21 23.11 21.93
N GLY A 206 -29.11 22.52 22.42
CA GLY A 206 -28.65 22.68 23.80
C GLY A 206 -27.12 22.82 23.90
N ARG A 207 -26.57 23.99 23.55
CA ARG A 207 -25.27 24.46 24.07
C ARG A 207 -25.54 25.66 24.98
N GLY A 208 -25.39 25.47 26.29
CA GLY A 208 -25.44 26.55 27.27
C GLY A 208 -24.03 27.07 27.60
N ARG A 209 -23.75 28.33 27.27
CA ARG A 209 -22.76 29.17 27.96
C ARG A 209 -23.52 30.30 28.64
N GLY A 210 -23.47 30.38 29.97
CA GLY A 210 -23.97 31.50 30.76
C GLY A 210 -22.84 32.05 31.62
N ARG A 211 -22.42 33.30 31.35
CA ARG A 211 -21.60 34.13 32.24
C ARG A 211 -22.50 34.74 33.30
N GLY A 212 -22.06 34.75 34.57
CA GLY A 212 -22.68 35.51 35.66
C GLY A 212 -21.59 36.09 36.57
N ARG A 213 -21.63 37.42 36.76
CA ARG A 213 -20.61 38.27 37.39
C ARG A 213 -20.69 38.25 38.92
N GLY A 214 -19.57 38.58 39.58
CA GLY A 214 -19.54 39.02 40.98
C GLY A 214 -18.13 39.36 41.46
N ARG A 215 -17.68 40.60 41.24
CA ARG A 215 -16.51 41.19 41.92
C ARG A 215 -16.96 42.47 42.63
N GLY A 216 -16.82 42.50 43.95
CA GLY A 216 -16.87 43.69 44.80
C GLY A 216 -15.65 43.67 45.75
N PRO A 217 -15.12 44.83 46.18
CA PRO A 217 -13.77 44.95 46.75
C PRO A 217 -13.76 44.92 48.29
N VAL A 218 -12.64 44.49 48.89
CA VAL A 218 -12.36 44.69 50.32
C VAL A 218 -10.92 45.20 50.46
N PRO A 219 -10.65 46.24 51.29
CA PRO A 219 -9.47 47.08 51.19
C PRO A 219 -8.27 46.57 52.03
N GLY A 220 -7.09 47.10 51.70
CA GLY A 220 -5.84 46.76 52.36
C GLY A 220 -5.62 47.44 53.72
N HIS A 221 -4.71 46.84 54.50
CA HIS A 221 -3.99 47.54 55.56
C HIS A 221 -2.51 47.13 55.52
N ARG A 222 -1.64 48.13 55.39
CA ARG A 222 -0.18 48.05 55.60
C ARG A 222 0.13 48.14 57.10
N GLY A 223 1.34 47.67 57.47
CA GLY A 223 1.95 47.54 58.81
C GLY A 223 1.90 48.76 59.74
N ARG A 224 2.44 48.73 60.97
CA ARG A 224 3.72 48.23 61.53
C ARG A 224 3.60 48.26 63.09
N PRO A 225 4.68 48.40 63.89
CA PRO A 225 5.62 47.39 64.39
C PRO A 225 5.66 47.34 65.96
N ALA A 226 6.70 46.67 66.48
CA ALA A 226 7.15 46.50 67.87
C ALA A 226 6.72 45.18 68.53
#